data_AF-A0A534J038-F1
#
_entry.id   AF-A0A534J038-F1
#
_cell.length_a   1.000
_cell.length_b   1.000
_cell.length_c   1.000
_cell.angle_alpha   90.00
_cell.angle_beta   90.00
_cell.angle_gamma   90.00
#
_symmetry.space_group_name_H-M   'P 1'
#
loop_
_entity.id
_entity.type
_entity.pdbx_description
1 polymer ?
#
loop_
_entity_poly.entity_id
_entity_poly.type
_entity_poly.pdbx_seq_one_letter_code
_entity_poly.pdbx_strand_id
1 'polypeptide(L)'
;MARDPGTSEYSDLRPKEKCGIIGCTGTSPVTSDLYYGLRILQHRGQESAGLAVFDGGLKAKRGMGLVHEVFTKEDLLGLRGNSGIGH
;
A
#
# COMPACT_ATOMS: atom_id res chain seq x y z
N MET A 1 45.70 -11.87 -9.34
CA MET A 1 44.55 -11.44 -8.52
C MET A 1 43.33 -12.22 -8.99
N ALA A 2 42.92 -13.23 -8.23
CA ALA A 2 41.84 -14.14 -8.60
C ALA A 2 40.49 -13.41 -8.54
N ARG A 3 39.67 -13.59 -9.58
CA ARG A 3 38.26 -13.20 -9.57
C ARG A 3 37.51 -14.17 -8.65
N ASP A 4 36.78 -13.64 -7.68
CA ASP A 4 35.85 -14.40 -6.85
C ASP A 4 34.70 -14.93 -7.73
N PRO A 5 34.51 -16.26 -7.89
CA PRO A 5 33.47 -16.82 -8.75
C PRO A 5 32.05 -16.76 -8.15
N GLY A 6 31.83 -16.20 -6.96
CA GLY A 6 30.61 -16.41 -6.19
C GLY A 6 29.52 -15.33 -6.22
N THR A 7 29.70 -14.19 -6.90
CA THR A 7 28.88 -12.98 -6.61
C THR A 7 27.82 -12.58 -7.65
N SER A 8 27.50 -13.36 -8.69
CA SER A 8 26.91 -12.77 -9.91
C SER A 8 25.52 -13.23 -10.41
N GLU A 9 24.74 -14.08 -9.76
CA GLU A 9 23.39 -14.43 -10.28
C GLU A 9 22.20 -14.03 -9.40
N TYR A 10 22.43 -13.68 -8.13
CA TYR A 10 21.36 -13.32 -7.19
C TYR A 10 21.22 -11.80 -6.95
N SER A 11 22.14 -10.99 -7.48
CA SER A 11 22.14 -9.53 -7.31
C SER A 11 20.98 -8.82 -7.99
N ASP A 12 20.40 -9.46 -9.01
CA ASP A 12 19.24 -8.99 -9.78
C ASP A 12 17.88 -9.37 -9.18
N LEU A 13 17.86 -10.21 -8.14
CA LEU A 13 16.65 -10.58 -7.39
C LEU A 13 16.31 -9.61 -6.25
N ARG A 14 17.12 -8.57 -6.06
CA ARG A 14 16.79 -7.50 -5.11
C ARG A 14 15.61 -6.70 -5.67
N PRO A 15 14.51 -6.54 -4.91
CA PRO A 15 13.40 -5.70 -5.34
C PRO A 15 13.91 -4.31 -5.71
N LYS A 16 13.82 -3.97 -7.00
CA LYS A 16 14.26 -2.66 -7.53
C LYS A 16 13.31 -1.55 -7.07
N GLU A 17 12.05 -1.91 -6.87
CA GLU A 17 11.01 -1.06 -6.28
C GLU A 17 10.63 -1.58 -4.90
N LYS A 18 10.39 -0.65 -3.96
CA LYS A 18 10.04 -1.01 -2.59
C LYS A 18 8.61 -0.58 -2.33
N CYS A 19 7.58 -1.40 -2.54
CA CYS A 19 6.22 -1.02 -2.17
C CYS A 19 6.07 -0.73 -0.66
N GLY A 20 5.12 0.13 -0.29
CA GLY A 20 4.70 0.36 1.09
C GLY A 20 3.45 -0.46 1.39
N ILE A 21 3.34 -1.01 2.60
CA ILE A 21 2.11 -1.68 3.05
C ILE A 21 1.77 -1.13 4.43
N ILE A 22 0.49 -0.87 4.68
CA ILE A 22 -0.05 -0.54 6.00
C ILE A 22 -1.23 -1.44 6.33
N GLY A 23 -1.34 -1.84 7.59
CA GLY A 23 -2.51 -2.52 8.13
C GLY A 23 -2.98 -1.79 9.38
N CYS A 24 -4.30 -1.71 9.57
CA CYS A 24 -4.89 -1.08 10.74
C CYS A 24 -6.14 -1.85 11.18
N THR A 25 -6.34 -1.91 12.50
CA THR A 25 -7.55 -2.47 13.13
C THR A 25 -7.90 -1.62 14.35
N GLY A 26 -9.19 -1.43 14.59
CA GLY A 26 -9.67 -0.64 15.72
C GLY A 26 -11.14 -0.90 16.02
N THR A 27 -11.66 -0.22 17.03
CA THR A 27 -13.10 -0.24 17.39
C THR A 27 -13.92 0.80 16.63
N SER A 28 -13.29 1.53 15.71
CA SER A 28 -13.88 2.57 14.85
C SER A 28 -13.32 2.45 13.43
N PRO A 29 -13.94 3.12 12.43
CA PRO A 29 -13.48 3.03 11.05
C PRO A 29 -12.01 3.47 10.88
N VAL A 30 -11.21 2.64 10.21
CA VAL A 30 -9.74 2.81 10.07
C VAL A 30 -9.31 3.41 8.72
N THR A 31 -10.26 3.77 7.86
CA THR A 31 -10.00 4.17 6.47
C THR A 31 -9.11 5.41 6.36
N SER A 32 -9.33 6.40 7.24
CA SER A 32 -8.51 7.61 7.28
C SER A 32 -7.07 7.28 7.67
N ASP A 33 -6.88 6.40 8.66
CA ASP A 33 -5.55 5.99 9.13
C ASP A 33 -4.78 5.26 8.02
N LEU A 34 -5.46 4.37 7.30
CA LEU A 34 -4.91 3.69 6.13
C LEU A 34 -4.54 4.67 5.01
N TYR A 35 -5.42 5.61 4.67
CA TYR A 35 -5.16 6.63 3.63
C TYR A 35 -3.97 7.52 3.99
N TYR A 36 -3.92 8.07 5.20
CA TYR A 36 -2.80 8.93 5.62
C TYR A 36 -1.50 8.15 5.80
N GLY A 37 -1.57 6.90 6.26
CA GLY A 37 -0.41 6.01 6.29
C GLY A 37 0.16 5.75 4.90
N LEU A 38 -0.69 5.47 3.91
CA LEU A 38 -0.27 5.36 2.51
C LEU A 38 0.34 6.66 1.97
N ARG A 39 -0.24 7.82 2.31
CA ARG A 39 0.34 9.12 1.94
C ARG A 39 1.75 9.30 2.51
N ILE A 40 2.02 8.86 3.73
CA ILE A 40 3.36 8.89 4.34
C ILE A 40 4.30 7.91 3.61
N LEU A 41 3.80 6.72 3.27
CA LEU A 41 4.56 5.70 2.56
C LEU A 41 4.73 5.97 1.05
N GLN A 42 4.13 7.01 0.46
CA GLN A 42 4.14 7.27 -0.98
C GLN A 42 5.54 7.30 -1.62
N HIS A 43 6.59 7.66 -0.88
CA HIS A 43 7.97 7.63 -1.37
C HIS A 43 8.49 6.21 -1.71
N ARG A 44 7.74 5.17 -1.35
CA ARG A 44 8.02 3.75 -1.60
C ARG A 44 7.49 3.28 -2.96
N GLY A 45 6.39 3.84 -3.44
CA GLY A 45 5.83 3.55 -4.76
C GLY A 45 4.89 4.65 -5.22
N GLN A 46 4.95 5.00 -6.50
CA GLN A 46 4.19 6.12 -7.09
C GLN A 46 3.32 5.70 -8.28
N GLU A 47 3.33 4.40 -8.64
CA GLU A 47 2.65 3.90 -9.83
C GLU A 47 1.16 3.57 -9.58
N SER A 48 0.83 3.13 -8.38
CA SER A 48 -0.54 2.75 -8.00
C SER A 48 -0.75 2.81 -6.49
N ALA A 49 -2.01 2.82 -6.07
CA ALA A 49 -2.41 2.67 -4.68
C ALA A 49 -3.68 1.83 -4.55
N GLY A 50 -3.84 1.14 -3.43
CA GLY A 50 -5.00 0.32 -3.12
C GLY A 50 -5.33 0.32 -1.63
N LEU A 51 -6.63 0.29 -1.30
CA LEU A 51 -7.15 0.22 0.06
C LEU A 51 -8.29 -0.79 0.11
N ALA A 52 -8.24 -1.69 1.08
CA ALA A 52 -9.30 -2.64 1.39
C ALA A 52 -9.67 -2.57 2.86
N VAL A 53 -10.97 -2.51 3.17
CA VAL A 53 -11.51 -2.52 4.54
C VAL A 53 -12.51 -3.65 4.71
N PHE A 54 -12.65 -4.11 5.95
CA PHE A 54 -13.56 -5.16 6.35
C PHE A 54 -14.38 -4.74 7.58
N ASP A 55 -15.69 -4.90 7.46
CA ASP A 55 -16.68 -4.80 8.54
C ASP A 55 -17.94 -5.58 8.13
N GLY A 56 -17.96 -6.88 8.46
CA GLY A 56 -19.02 -7.79 8.00
C GLY A 56 -19.01 -8.10 6.50
N GLY A 57 -18.12 -7.47 5.74
CA GLY A 57 -17.92 -7.66 4.30
C GLY A 57 -16.71 -6.87 3.82
N LEU A 58 -16.10 -7.34 2.72
CA LEU A 58 -14.94 -6.70 2.11
C LEU A 58 -15.36 -5.57 1.17
N LYS A 59 -14.75 -4.40 1.33
CA LYS A 59 -14.84 -3.29 0.37
C LYS A 59 -13.43 -2.87 -0.02
N ALA A 60 -13.18 -2.66 -1.31
CA ALA A 60 -11.87 -2.29 -1.78
C ALA A 60 -11.93 -1.33 -2.97
N LYS A 61 -10.90 -0.50 -3.09
CA LYS A 61 -10.64 0.35 -4.27
C LYS A 61 -9.14 0.36 -4.55
N ARG A 62 -8.78 0.37 -5.83
CA ARG A 62 -7.41 0.51 -6.32
C ARG A 62 -7.39 1.31 -7.61
N GLY A 63 -6.26 1.95 -7.90
CA GLY A 63 -6.07 2.72 -9.12
C GLY A 63 -4.60 3.00 -9.40
N MET A 64 -4.33 3.44 -10.62
CA MET A 64 -3.01 3.93 -11.01
C MET A 64 -2.83 5.37 -10.53
N GLY A 65 -1.58 5.76 -10.27
CA GLY A 65 -1.19 7.08 -9.81
C GLY A 65 -0.97 7.15 -8.30
N LEU A 66 -0.82 8.39 -7.83
CA LEU A 66 -0.56 8.72 -6.44
C LEU A 66 -1.80 8.45 -5.58
N VAL A 67 -1.60 8.19 -4.28
CA VAL A 67 -2.66 7.87 -3.32
C VAL A 67 -3.79 8.91 -3.36
N HIS A 68 -3.47 10.19 -3.50
CA HIS A 68 -4.46 11.26 -3.53
C HIS A 68 -5.20 11.43 -4.85
N GLU A 69 -4.67 10.86 -5.93
CA GLU A 69 -5.32 10.80 -7.24
C GLU A 69 -6.26 9.59 -7.30
N VAL A 70 -5.89 8.49 -6.63
CA VAL A 70 -6.68 7.26 -6.58
C VAL A 70 -7.91 7.38 -5.69
N PHE A 71 -7.84 8.07 -4.55
CA PHE A 71 -8.94 8.13 -3.58
C PHE A 71 -9.56 9.53 -3.48
N THR A 72 -10.81 9.68 -3.93
CA THR A 72 -11.59 10.89 -3.66
C THR A 72 -12.16 10.90 -2.24
N LYS A 73 -12.69 12.03 -1.81
CA LYS A 73 -13.38 12.14 -0.52
C LYS A 73 -14.59 11.19 -0.46
N GLU A 74 -15.33 11.06 -1.55
CA GLU A 74 -16.51 10.20 -1.67
C GLU A 74 -16.10 8.73 -1.57
N ASP A 75 -14.97 8.34 -2.19
CA ASP A 75 -14.43 6.98 -2.07
C ASP A 75 -14.09 6.64 -0.62
N LEU A 76 -13.39 7.53 0.08
CA LEU A 76 -12.98 7.33 1.47
C LEU A 76 -14.20 7.24 2.42
N LEU A 77 -15.28 7.97 2.13
CA LEU A 77 -16.53 7.87 2.88
C LEU A 77 -17.24 6.53 2.64
N GLY A 78 -17.16 5.98 1.42
CA GLY A 78 -17.79 4.70 1.05
C GLY A 78 -17.01 3.47 1.55
N LEU A 79 -15.67 3.58 1.59
CA LEU A 79 -14.77 2.58 2.15
C LEU A 79 -14.79 2.68 3.68
N ARG A 80 -15.82 2.14 4.34
CA ARG A 80 -15.91 2.16 5.81
C ARG A 80 -15.77 0.75 6.37
N GLY A 81 -14.84 0.56 7.30
CA GLY A 81 -14.69 -0.66 8.09
C GLY A 81 -13.66 -0.53 9.22
N ASN A 82 -13.73 -1.44 10.19
CA ASN A 82 -12.95 -1.39 11.44
C ASN A 82 -11.60 -2.13 11.35
N SER A 83 -11.34 -2.78 10.22
CA SER A 83 -10.04 -3.37 9.90
C SER A 83 -9.76 -3.19 8.42
N GLY A 84 -8.48 -3.15 8.03
CA GLY A 84 -8.13 -3.02 6.62
C GLY A 84 -6.63 -2.96 6.37
N ILE A 85 -6.30 -2.95 5.08
CA ILE A 85 -4.94 -2.85 4.56
C ILE A 85 -4.86 -1.80 3.44
N GLY A 86 -3.68 -1.25 3.27
CA GLY A 86 -3.31 -0.38 2.16
C GLY A 86 -1.99 -0.83 1.54
N HIS A 87 -1.88 -0.66 0.22
CA HIS A 87 -0.65 -0.84 -0.56
C HIS A 87 -0.44 0.35 -1.49
#